data_AF-A0A197JER4-F1
#
_entry.id   AF-A0A197JER4-F1
#
_cell.length_a   1.000
_cell.length_b   1.000
_cell.length_c   1.000
_cell.angle_alpha   90.00
_cell.angle_beta   90.00
_cell.angle_gamma   90.00
#
_symmetry.space_group_name_H-M   'P 1'
#
loop_
_entity.id
_entity.type
_entity.pdbx_description
1 polymer ?
#
loop_
_entity_poly.entity_id
_entity_poly.type
_entity_poly.pdbx_seq_one_letter_code
_entity_poly.pdbx_strand_id
1 'polypeptide(L)'
;MGWLDLICVTTDPASTTFYGLAYAPDYSTDSDSKYVVLIRSNTNPTSPGDLAWSIVSLIEGWKLAGYPYTADGSEYTCSSNAQGVFTMFGRALSDSNSKVKKPYGIRYNPSGSMDDSFNYRRPGAWQNITVAGGTIGQEASTGIL
;
A
#
# COMPACT_ATOMS: atom_id res chain seq x y z
N MET A 1 8.60 10.79 18.23
CA MET A 1 8.73 9.53 17.47
C MET A 1 7.49 9.39 16.61
N GLY A 2 7.62 9.10 15.32
CA GLY A 2 6.46 8.95 14.45
C GLY A 2 5.66 7.69 14.79
N TRP A 3 4.34 7.74 14.61
CA TRP A 3 3.45 6.59 14.81
C TRP A 3 3.14 5.99 13.43
N LEU A 4 3.36 4.67 13.28
CA LEU A 4 2.93 3.91 12.10
C LEU A 4 1.56 3.32 12.40
N ASP A 5 0.55 3.72 11.62
CA ASP A 5 -0.79 3.15 11.75
C ASP A 5 -0.94 1.96 10.78
N LEU A 6 -1.01 0.74 11.33
CA LEU A 6 -1.06 -0.50 10.56
C LEU A 6 -2.48 -0.77 10.08
N ILE A 7 -2.66 -0.83 8.76
CA ILE A 7 -3.97 -1.07 8.12
C ILE A 7 -4.20 -2.55 7.87
N CYS A 8 -3.17 -3.27 7.41
CA CYS A 8 -3.30 -4.67 7.11
C CYS A 8 -2.01 -5.42 7.44
N VAL A 9 -2.15 -6.54 8.13
CA VAL A 9 -1.06 -7.42 8.53
C VAL A 9 -1.34 -8.82 8.00
N THR A 10 -0.31 -9.43 7.42
CA THR A 10 -0.36 -10.80 6.91
C THR A 10 0.97 -11.49 7.18
N THR A 11 1.08 -12.78 6.87
CA THR A 11 2.34 -13.54 6.97
C THR A 11 2.73 -14.10 5.61
N ASP A 12 4.00 -14.45 5.48
CA ASP A 12 4.43 -15.34 4.40
C ASP A 12 3.74 -16.72 4.52
N PRO A 13 3.71 -17.52 3.45
CA PRO A 13 3.08 -18.84 3.49
C PRO A 13 3.70 -19.81 4.51
N ALA A 14 4.95 -19.58 4.92
CA ALA A 14 5.63 -20.38 5.94
C ALA A 14 5.36 -19.87 7.38
N SER A 15 4.61 -18.78 7.54
CA SER A 15 4.30 -18.14 8.82
C SER A 15 5.53 -17.80 9.67
N THR A 16 6.62 -17.42 8.99
CA THR A 16 7.89 -17.06 9.63
C THR A 16 8.05 -15.55 9.76
N THR A 17 7.39 -14.78 8.90
CA THR A 17 7.62 -13.33 8.79
C THR A 17 6.28 -12.63 8.60
N PHE A 18 6.03 -11.61 9.43
CA PHE A 18 4.88 -10.73 9.26
C PHE A 18 5.21 -9.62 8.26
N TYR A 19 4.21 -9.26 7.47
CA TYR A 19 4.21 -8.09 6.61
C TYR A 19 3.08 -7.18 7.02
N GLY A 20 3.37 -5.88 7.12
CA GLY A 20 2.40 -4.86 7.49
C GLY A 20 2.38 -3.75 6.46
N LEU A 21 1.18 -3.32 6.08
CA LEU A 21 1.00 -2.06 5.37
C LEU A 21 0.57 -0.98 6.37
N ALA A 22 1.30 0.12 6.41
CA ALA A 22 1.03 1.25 7.27
C ALA A 22 0.92 2.56 6.48
N TYR A 23 0.31 3.56 7.11
CA TYR A 23 0.34 4.94 6.64
C TYR A 23 1.13 5.80 7.60
N ALA A 24 1.95 6.68 7.04
CA ALA A 24 2.70 7.66 7.79
C ALA A 24 2.56 9.04 7.14
N PRO A 25 2.29 10.11 7.90
CA PRO A 25 2.41 11.46 7.37
C PRO A 25 3.89 11.77 7.08
N ASP A 26 4.14 12.60 6.07
CA ASP A 26 5.41 13.31 5.97
C ASP A 26 5.55 14.26 7.17
N TYR A 27 6.73 14.30 7.75
CA TYR A 27 7.04 15.22 8.86
C TYR A 27 7.76 16.49 8.37
N SER A 28 7.93 16.67 7.05
CA SER A 28 8.35 17.94 6.48
C SER A 28 7.32 19.05 6.75
N THR A 29 7.79 20.28 6.96
CA THR A 29 6.95 21.45 7.28
C THR A 29 5.97 21.85 6.18
N ASP A 30 6.12 21.29 4.98
CA ASP A 30 5.22 21.44 3.87
C ASP A 30 4.65 20.08 3.47
N SER A 31 3.32 20.04 3.32
CA SER A 31 2.46 19.02 2.72
C SER A 31 1.81 17.96 3.63
N ASP A 32 0.50 17.83 3.45
CA ASP A 32 -0.38 16.71 3.82
C ASP A 32 -0.01 15.39 3.11
N SER A 33 1.24 15.23 2.67
CA SER A 33 1.69 14.05 1.95
C SER A 33 1.67 12.85 2.88
N LYS A 34 0.93 11.82 2.51
CA LYS A 34 0.86 10.55 3.25
C LYS A 34 1.60 9.50 2.47
N TYR A 35 2.52 8.80 3.13
CA TYR A 35 3.21 7.67 2.55
C TYR A 35 2.50 6.39 2.92
N VAL A 36 2.41 5.50 1.94
CA VAL A 36 2.17 4.08 2.18
C VAL A 36 3.50 3.45 2.48
N VAL A 37 3.58 2.71 3.57
CA VAL A 37 4.80 2.08 4.05
C VAL A 37 4.55 0.58 4.17
N LEU A 38 5.32 -0.21 3.43
CA LEU A 38 5.39 -1.65 3.64
C LEU A 38 6.51 -1.93 4.64
N ILE A 39 6.15 -2.62 5.73
CA ILE A 39 7.09 -3.09 6.74
C ILE A 39 7.08 -4.61 6.81
N ARG A 40 8.18 -5.18 7.29
CA ARG A 40 8.31 -6.61 7.59
C ARG A 40 8.87 -6.81 8.99
N SER A 41 8.50 -7.90 9.65
CA SER A 41 9.12 -8.30 10.91
C SER A 41 10.47 -8.98 10.67
N ASN A 42 11.22 -9.21 11.76
CA ASN A 42 12.22 -10.27 11.81
C ASN A 42 11.58 -11.66 11.62
N THR A 43 12.41 -12.63 11.25
CA THR A 43 12.01 -14.03 11.01
C THR A 43 11.86 -14.79 12.32
N ASN A 44 10.79 -15.57 12.44
CA ASN A 44 10.43 -16.42 13.57
C ASN A 44 10.48 -15.71 14.93
N PRO A 45 9.72 -14.61 15.13
CA PRO A 45 9.63 -13.99 16.45
C PRO A 45 9.00 -14.98 17.43
N THR A 46 9.70 -15.26 18.53
CA THR A 46 9.26 -16.22 19.56
C THR A 46 8.24 -15.63 20.53
N SER A 47 8.17 -14.30 20.61
CA SER A 47 7.23 -13.57 21.43
C SER A 47 6.91 -12.20 20.81
N PRO A 48 5.82 -11.55 21.23
CA PRO A 48 5.53 -10.17 20.81
C PRO A 48 6.63 -9.17 21.20
N GLY A 49 7.41 -9.44 22.24
CA GLY A 49 8.53 -8.59 22.68
C GLY A 49 9.76 -8.67 21.78
N ASP A 50 9.94 -9.79 21.08
CA ASP A 50 11.06 -10.03 20.16
C ASP A 50 10.77 -9.54 18.73
N LEU A 51 9.61 -8.92 18.54
CA LEU A 51 9.13 -8.52 17.24
C LEU A 51 9.73 -7.17 16.86
N ALA A 52 10.60 -7.19 15.85
CA ALA A 52 11.29 -6.02 15.31
C ALA A 52 10.82 -5.76 13.88
N TRP A 53 10.47 -4.51 13.57
CA TRP A 53 10.02 -4.11 12.24
C TRP A 53 11.14 -3.44 11.44
N SER A 54 11.12 -3.66 10.13
CA SER A 54 11.97 -2.96 9.17
C SER A 54 11.14 -2.47 8.00
N ILE A 55 11.47 -1.28 7.49
CA ILE A 55 10.84 -0.74 6.27
C ILE A 55 11.35 -1.55 5.08
N VAL A 56 10.41 -2.10 4.30
CA VAL A 56 10.68 -2.78 3.02
C VAL A 56 10.64 -1.75 1.89
N SER A 57 9.56 -0.96 1.85
CA SER A 57 9.31 0.00 0.80
C SER A 57 8.39 1.11 1.30
N LEU A 58 8.47 2.28 0.70
CA LEU A 58 7.54 3.39 0.92
C LEU A 58 7.19 4.03 -0.41
N ILE A 59 6.00 4.60 -0.57
CA ILE A 59 5.59 5.36 -1.75
C ILE A 59 4.55 6.42 -1.35
N GLU A 60 4.51 7.55 -2.05
CA GLU A 60 3.47 8.55 -1.84
C GLU A 60 2.09 7.95 -2.13
N GLY A 61 1.16 8.05 -1.18
CA GLY A 61 -0.13 7.35 -1.25
C GLY A 61 -1.05 7.84 -2.34
N TRP A 62 -0.93 9.09 -2.80
CA TRP A 62 -1.69 9.59 -3.93
C TRP A 62 -1.30 8.91 -5.26
N LYS A 63 -0.13 8.26 -5.34
CA LYS A 63 0.30 7.46 -6.51
C LYS A 63 -0.39 6.10 -6.58
N LEU A 64 -1.10 5.69 -5.51
CA LEU A 64 -1.78 4.40 -5.41
C LEU A 64 -3.30 4.56 -5.43
N ALA A 65 -3.98 3.51 -5.89
CA ALA A 65 -5.43 3.45 -5.92
C ALA A 65 -6.04 3.39 -4.51
N GLY A 66 -7.22 3.98 -4.36
CA GLY A 66 -8.10 3.79 -3.20
C GLY A 66 -7.81 4.66 -1.98
N TYR A 67 -6.76 5.49 -1.99
CA TYR A 67 -6.33 6.36 -0.88
C TYR A 67 -6.70 5.80 0.52
N PRO A 68 -6.05 4.69 0.94
CA PRO A 68 -6.52 3.83 2.04
C PRO A 68 -6.53 4.49 3.43
N TYR A 69 -6.10 5.75 3.53
CA TYR A 69 -6.16 6.57 4.73
C TYR A 69 -7.58 7.03 5.07
N THR A 70 -8.49 7.23 4.11
CA THR A 70 -9.85 7.75 4.36
C THR A 70 -10.84 6.66 4.75
N ALA A 71 -10.38 5.69 5.52
CA ALA A 71 -10.94 4.36 5.55
C ALA A 71 -11.69 4.01 6.83
N ASP A 72 -12.46 4.95 7.38
CA ASP A 72 -13.46 4.58 8.37
C ASP A 72 -14.41 3.54 7.75
N GLY A 73 -14.42 2.34 8.36
CA GLY A 73 -15.23 1.20 7.96
C GLY A 73 -14.89 0.59 6.61
N SER A 74 -13.66 0.71 6.11
CA SER A 74 -13.25 0.02 4.88
C SER A 74 -12.86 -1.42 5.14
N GLU A 75 -13.40 -2.33 4.32
CA GLU A 75 -13.09 -3.74 4.37
C GLU A 75 -11.81 -3.98 3.57
N TYR A 76 -10.79 -4.51 4.24
CA TYR A 76 -9.49 -4.80 3.66
C TYR A 76 -9.11 -6.25 3.86
N THR A 77 -8.44 -6.79 2.85
CA THR A 77 -7.75 -8.06 2.97
C THR A 77 -6.37 -7.93 2.33
N CYS A 78 -5.37 -8.53 2.95
CA CYS A 78 -4.03 -8.61 2.40
C CYS A 78 -3.47 -10.02 2.51
N SER A 79 -2.56 -10.31 1.58
CA SER A 79 -1.81 -11.56 1.53
C SER A 79 -0.38 -11.27 1.10
N SER A 80 0.52 -12.17 1.50
CA SER A 80 1.87 -12.18 0.96
C SER A 80 2.23 -13.57 0.46
N ASN A 81 3.14 -13.63 -0.51
CA ASN A 81 3.67 -14.90 -1.02
C ASN A 81 5.11 -15.13 -0.57
N ALA A 82 5.65 -16.32 -0.89
CA ALA A 82 7.01 -16.72 -0.51
C ALA A 82 8.11 -15.82 -1.11
N GLN A 83 7.81 -15.08 -2.18
CA GLN A 83 8.72 -14.13 -2.81
C GLN A 83 8.65 -12.72 -2.17
N GLY A 84 7.83 -12.53 -1.12
CA GLY A 84 7.64 -11.23 -0.50
C GLY A 84 6.78 -10.26 -1.32
N VAL A 85 6.04 -10.77 -2.31
CA VAL A 85 5.01 -9.98 -2.99
C VAL A 85 3.88 -9.76 -2.01
N PHE A 86 3.57 -8.50 -1.71
CA PHE A 86 2.46 -8.11 -0.86
C PHE A 86 1.30 -7.64 -1.73
N THR A 87 0.09 -8.10 -1.45
CA THR A 87 -1.11 -7.70 -2.17
C THR A 87 -2.18 -7.32 -1.17
N MET A 88 -2.86 -6.20 -1.39
CA MET A 88 -4.02 -5.77 -0.63
C MET A 88 -5.17 -5.46 -1.58
N PHE A 89 -6.35 -5.91 -1.20
CA PHE A 89 -7.61 -5.54 -1.82
C PHE A 89 -8.49 -4.83 -0.82
N GLY A 90 -9.27 -3.88 -1.32
CA GLY A 90 -10.15 -3.10 -0.48
C GLY A 90 -11.29 -2.47 -1.24
N ARG A 91 -12.15 -1.77 -0.50
CA ARG A 91 -13.19 -0.92 -1.07
C ARG A 91 -13.03 0.50 -0.54
N ALA A 92 -12.94 1.48 -1.43
CA ALA A 92 -12.77 2.89 -1.09
C ALA A 92 -13.77 3.77 -1.85
N LEU A 93 -14.07 4.94 -1.29
CA LEU A 93 -14.84 5.96 -2.00
C LEU A 93 -14.00 6.50 -3.16
N SER A 94 -14.63 6.76 -4.30
CA SER A 94 -13.94 7.37 -5.46
C SER A 94 -13.54 8.83 -5.20
N ASP A 95 -14.28 9.51 -4.32
CA ASP A 95 -14.17 10.92 -4.00
C ASP A 95 -14.96 11.21 -2.70
N SER A 96 -14.80 12.41 -2.15
CA SER A 96 -15.44 12.81 -0.88
C SER A 96 -16.97 12.90 -0.94
N ASN A 97 -17.57 12.96 -2.13
CA ASN A 97 -19.02 13.10 -2.33
C ASN A 97 -19.70 11.76 -2.66
N SER A 98 -18.91 10.75 -3.03
CA SER A 98 -19.40 9.42 -3.37
C SER A 98 -19.92 8.70 -2.14
N LYS A 99 -21.04 8.01 -2.30
CA LYS A 99 -21.60 7.09 -1.29
C LYS A 99 -21.26 5.63 -1.60
N VAL A 100 -20.65 5.36 -2.75
CA VAL A 100 -20.42 4.00 -3.26
C VAL A 100 -18.93 3.68 -3.16
N LYS A 101 -18.60 2.69 -2.33
CA LYS A 101 -17.23 2.16 -2.25
C LYS A 101 -16.95 1.27 -3.46
N LYS A 102 -15.96 1.66 -4.27
CA LYS A 102 -15.44 0.89 -5.41
C LYS A 102 -14.30 -0.03 -4.98
N PRO A 103 -14.18 -1.23 -5.58
CA PRO A 103 -13.06 -2.11 -5.29
C PRO A 103 -11.77 -1.51 -5.84
N TYR A 104 -10.69 -1.70 -5.11
CA TYR A 104 -9.34 -1.39 -5.54
C TYR A 104 -8.39 -2.48 -5.07
N GLY A 105 -7.22 -2.55 -5.69
CA GLY A 105 -6.13 -3.35 -5.17
C GLY A 105 -4.79 -2.66 -5.38
N ILE A 106 -3.87 -2.95 -4.48
CA ILE A 106 -2.49 -2.51 -4.55
C ILE A 106 -1.59 -3.73 -4.38
N ARG A 107 -0.47 -3.73 -5.11
CA ARG A 107 0.51 -4.80 -5.08
C ARG A 107 1.90 -4.20 -4.96
N TYR A 108 2.71 -4.78 -4.10
CA TYR A 108 4.14 -4.59 -4.07
C TYR A 108 4.84 -5.86 -4.55
N ASN A 109 5.80 -5.74 -5.45
CA ASN A 109 6.67 -6.82 -5.91
C ASN A 109 8.15 -6.44 -5.68
N PRO A 110 8.90 -7.14 -4.82
CA PRO A 110 10.30 -6.80 -4.54
C PRO A 110 11.24 -6.98 -5.75
N SER A 111 10.86 -7.83 -6.70
CA SER A 111 11.60 -8.07 -7.96
C SER A 111 11.14 -7.19 -9.13
N GLY A 112 10.10 -6.39 -8.92
CA GLY A 112 9.55 -5.53 -9.96
C GLY A 112 10.34 -4.23 -10.13
N SER A 113 10.18 -3.62 -11.30
CA SER A 113 10.62 -2.25 -11.61
C SER A 113 9.40 -1.32 -11.65
N MET A 114 9.50 -0.16 -11.01
CA MET A 114 8.53 0.92 -11.20
C MET A 114 8.72 1.53 -12.59
N ASP A 115 7.62 2.03 -13.15
CA ASP A 115 7.70 2.94 -14.29
C ASP A 115 8.39 4.24 -13.86
N ASP A 116 9.29 4.76 -14.71
CA ASP A 116 10.09 5.95 -14.43
C ASP A 116 9.22 7.19 -14.17
N SER A 117 7.99 7.23 -14.70
CA SER A 117 7.01 8.29 -14.47
C SER A 117 6.63 8.48 -13.00
N PHE A 118 6.81 7.46 -12.15
CA PHE A 118 6.58 7.57 -10.71
C PHE A 118 7.74 8.22 -9.95
N ASN A 119 8.88 8.48 -10.63
CA ASN A 119 10.14 8.97 -10.07
C ASN A 119 10.57 8.17 -8.82
N TYR A 120 10.36 6.85 -8.86
CA TYR A 120 10.61 5.95 -7.73
C TYR A 120 11.91 5.19 -7.93
N ARG A 121 12.89 5.42 -7.05
CA ARG A 121 14.26 4.87 -7.20
C ARG A 121 14.63 3.78 -6.19
N ARG A 122 13.71 3.37 -5.32
CA ARG A 122 14.00 2.32 -4.32
C ARG A 122 13.71 0.94 -4.92
N PRO A 123 14.29 -0.14 -4.35
CA PRO A 123 14.01 -1.50 -4.78
C PRO A 123 12.52 -1.86 -4.71
N GLY A 124 12.09 -2.70 -5.65
CA GLY A 124 10.72 -3.19 -5.77
C GLY A 124 9.78 -2.23 -6.52
N ALA A 125 8.60 -2.73 -6.83
CA ALA A 125 7.59 -2.00 -7.58
C ALA A 125 6.22 -2.07 -6.94
N TRP A 126 5.55 -0.93 -6.90
CA TRP A 126 4.16 -0.76 -6.56
C TRP A 126 3.28 -0.73 -7.82
N GLN A 127 2.13 -1.39 -7.76
CA GLN A 127 1.20 -1.48 -8.87
C GLN A 127 -0.22 -1.38 -8.36
N ASN A 128 -1.06 -0.66 -9.11
CA ASN A 128 -2.51 -0.69 -8.92
C ASN A 128 -3.07 -1.93 -9.63
N ILE A 129 -3.93 -2.68 -8.95
CA ILE A 129 -4.66 -3.78 -9.55
C ILE A 129 -5.99 -3.23 -10.07
N THR A 130 -6.16 -3.24 -11.39
CA THR A 130 -7.42 -2.90 -12.04
C THR A 130 -8.43 -4.02 -11.80
N VAL A 131 -9.50 -3.74 -11.05
CA VAL A 131 -10.63 -4.66 -10.90
C VAL A 131 -11.62 -4.36 -12.03
N ALA A 132 -11.82 -5.31 -12.95
CA ALA A 132 -12.73 -5.14 -14.07
C ALA A 132 -14.15 -4.79 -13.56
N GLY A 133 -14.69 -3.66 -14.01
CA GLY A 133 -15.98 -3.11 -13.57
C GLY A 133 -15.90 -1.85 -12.69
N GLY A 134 -14.69 -1.41 -12.30
CA GLY A 134 -14.47 -0.12 -11.66
C GLY A 134 -13.65 0.81 -12.54
N THR A 135 -14.31 1.75 -13.23
CA THR A 135 -13.60 2.89 -13.82
C THR A 135 -12.94 3.67 -12.67
N ILE A 136 -11.62 3.51 -12.53
CA ILE A 136 -10.79 4.44 -11.76
C ILE A 136 -10.59 5.62 -12.70
N GLY A 137 -11.20 6.76 -12.35
CA GLY A 137 -11.04 7.99 -13.12
C GLY A 137 -9.58 8.43 -13.07
N GLN A 138 -8.79 8.03 -14.06
CA GLN A 138 -7.74 8.88 -14.58
C GLN A 138 -8.35 9.66 -15.74
N GLU A 139 -8.96 10.81 -15.46
CA GLU A 139 -8.93 11.89 -16.45
C GLU A 139 -7.50 12.43 -16.48
N ALA A 140 -6.63 11.75 -17.22
CA ALA A 140 -5.53 12.43 -17.88
C ALA A 140 -6.08 12.92 -19.21
N SER A 141 -6.62 14.13 -19.20
CA SER A 141 -6.71 14.94 -20.42
C SER A 141 -5.29 15.14 -20.93
N THR A 142 -4.95 14.55 -22.08
CA THR A 142 -4.21 15.19 -23.19
C THR A 142 -3.96 14.17 -24.33
N GLY A 143 -4.81 14.25 -25.37
CA GLY A 143 -4.37 14.42 -26.76
C GLY A 143 -3.67 13.30 -27.56
N ILE A 144 -4.29 13.00 -28.72
CA ILE A 144 -3.70 12.69 -30.06
C ILE A 144 -3.05 11.27 -30.16
N LEU A 145 -3.36 10.37 -31.11
CA LEU A 145 -3.98 10.35 -32.45
C LEU A 145 -5.10 9.30 -32.55
#